data_AF-A0A815P6C8-F1
#
_entry.id   AF-A0A815P6C8-F1
#
_cell.length_a   1.000
_cell.length_b   1.000
_cell.length_c   1.000
_cell.angle_alpha   90.00
_cell.angle_beta   90.00
_cell.angle_gamma   90.00
#
_symmetry.space_group_name_H-M   'P 1'
#
loop_
_entity.id
_entity.type
_entity.pdbx_description
1 polymer ?
#
loop_
_entity_poly.entity_id
_entity_poly.type
_entity_poly.pdbx_seq_one_letter_code
_entity_poly.pdbx_strand_id
1 'polypeptide(L)'
;MERKAAASRENKDDVKEDASTNQNTTNVKVHKHSILNWTAENVQGFLMKHNLPSIAFVCHGINGEELLGLYTMCKTNSLSMYRSLKFELLHGCNRILPISTYLRFMSCMRVVCDNILMLDGHTMNKSNEHDILDNE
;
A
#
# COMPACT_ATOMS: atom_id res chain seq x y z
N MET A 1 -9.20 8.15 -76.27
CA MET A 1 -9.11 9.60 -75.98
C MET A 1 -8.20 9.74 -74.76
N GLU A 2 -6.91 9.97 -75.01
CA GLU A 2 -5.85 10.15 -74.00
C GLU A 2 -5.78 11.61 -73.51
N ARG A 3 -5.57 11.79 -72.20
CA ARG A 3 -4.91 12.94 -71.53
C ARG A 3 -4.27 12.37 -70.24
N LYS A 4 -2.93 12.27 -70.04
CA LYS A 4 -1.91 13.29 -69.68
C LYS A 4 -2.42 14.29 -68.61
N ALA A 5 -1.74 14.67 -67.51
CA ALA A 5 -0.44 14.37 -66.92
C ALA A 5 -0.37 14.97 -65.47
N ALA A 6 0.64 14.53 -64.70
CA ALA A 6 1.45 15.24 -63.67
C ALA A 6 0.80 15.97 -62.46
N ALA A 7 1.25 15.63 -61.24
CA ALA A 7 2.17 16.48 -60.46
C ALA A 7 2.56 15.83 -59.12
N SER A 8 3.87 15.80 -58.87
CA SER A 8 4.57 15.38 -57.67
C SER A 8 4.27 16.25 -56.45
N ARG A 9 4.32 15.66 -55.25
CA ARG A 9 4.75 16.36 -54.03
C ARG A 9 5.61 15.43 -53.19
N GLU A 10 6.91 15.72 -53.23
CA GLU A 10 7.85 15.41 -52.16
C GLU A 10 7.34 15.99 -50.84
N ASN A 11 7.43 15.23 -49.77
CA ASN A 11 7.88 15.75 -48.48
C ASN A 11 8.75 14.67 -47.83
N LYS A 12 10.05 14.98 -47.76
CA LYS A 12 11.01 14.41 -46.86
C LYS A 12 10.69 14.95 -45.47
N ASP A 13 10.39 14.06 -44.54
CA ASP A 13 10.60 14.35 -43.13
C ASP A 13 11.39 13.17 -42.55
N ASP A 14 12.71 13.35 -42.60
CA ASP A 14 13.69 12.66 -41.79
C ASP A 14 13.37 12.93 -40.31
N VAL A 15 12.77 11.96 -39.63
CA VAL A 15 12.82 11.90 -38.16
C VAL A 15 13.57 10.63 -37.78
N LYS A 16 14.86 10.81 -37.52
CA LYS A 16 15.69 9.87 -36.77
C LYS A 16 15.08 9.70 -35.39
N GLU A 17 14.44 8.57 -35.15
CA GLU A 17 14.06 8.15 -33.82
C GLU A 17 15.30 7.52 -33.18
N ASP A 18 16.14 8.36 -32.60
CA ASP A 18 17.32 7.95 -31.86
C ASP A 18 16.89 7.09 -30.67
N ALA A 19 17.53 5.92 -30.60
CA ALA A 19 17.47 5.03 -29.47
C ALA A 19 17.77 5.78 -28.16
N SER A 20 16.80 5.73 -27.26
CA SER A 20 17.08 5.71 -25.83
C SER A 20 16.10 4.75 -25.18
N THR A 21 16.47 3.48 -25.28
CA THR A 21 16.13 2.43 -24.32
C THR A 21 16.54 2.90 -22.94
N ASN A 22 15.70 3.74 -22.33
CA ASN A 22 15.87 4.16 -20.96
C ASN A 22 15.26 3.04 -20.10
N GLN A 23 16.07 2.02 -19.85
CA GLN A 23 15.88 1.07 -18.77
C GLN A 23 15.99 1.84 -17.45
N ASN A 24 14.97 2.62 -17.14
CA ASN A 24 14.69 3.00 -15.76
C ASN A 24 14.01 1.80 -15.11
N THR A 25 14.80 0.73 -14.92
CA THR A 25 14.64 -0.15 -13.78
C THR A 25 14.78 0.72 -12.55
N THR A 26 13.68 1.40 -12.19
CA THR A 26 13.44 1.84 -10.84
C THR A 26 13.48 0.57 -10.01
N ASN A 27 14.69 0.30 -9.52
CA ASN A 27 14.93 -0.42 -8.31
C ASN A 27 14.14 0.35 -7.24
N VAL A 28 12.82 0.08 -7.19
CA VAL A 28 11.95 0.57 -6.14
C VAL A 28 12.46 -0.12 -4.90
N LYS A 29 13.44 0.55 -4.28
CA LYS A 29 13.84 0.37 -2.90
C LYS A 29 12.53 0.26 -2.15
N VAL A 30 12.18 -0.96 -1.74
CA VAL A 30 10.98 -1.25 -0.98
C VAL A 30 11.17 -0.53 0.34
N HIS A 31 10.85 0.76 0.37
CA HIS A 31 10.63 1.46 1.60
C HIS A 31 9.43 0.74 2.20
N LYS A 32 9.75 -0.14 3.14
CA LYS A 32 8.88 -0.62 4.18
C LYS A 32 8.38 0.62 4.93
N HIS A 33 7.49 1.37 4.30
CA HIS A 33 6.91 2.58 4.86
C HIS A 33 6.06 2.12 6.03
N SER A 34 6.58 2.36 7.24
CA SER A 34 5.82 2.25 8.47
C SER A 34 4.44 2.86 8.26
N ILE A 35 3.40 2.21 8.80
CA ILE A 35 2.03 2.70 8.71
C ILE A 35 1.91 4.14 9.22
N LEU A 36 2.77 4.54 10.17
CA LEU A 36 2.83 5.90 10.70
C LEU A 36 3.10 6.97 9.65
N ASN A 37 3.69 6.60 8.51
CA ASN A 37 3.99 7.51 7.40
C ASN A 37 2.91 7.49 6.31
N TRP A 38 1.82 6.73 6.47
CA TRP A 38 0.79 6.63 5.45
C TRP A 38 -0.08 7.88 5.45
N THR A 39 -0.21 8.49 4.28
CA THR A 39 -1.20 9.55 4.03
C THR A 39 -2.61 8.98 3.98
N ALA A 40 -3.63 9.85 4.02
CA ALA A 40 -5.01 9.44 3.82
C ALA A 40 -5.24 8.74 2.48
N GLU A 41 -4.52 9.14 1.43
CA GLU A 41 -4.57 8.47 0.13
C GLU A 41 -3.97 7.05 0.21
N ASN A 42 -2.85 6.86 0.91
CA ASN A 42 -2.28 5.52 1.11
C ASN A 42 -3.23 4.61 1.89
N VAL A 43 -3.89 5.13 2.93
CA VAL A 43 -4.91 4.40 3.70
C VAL A 43 -6.08 4.00 2.81
N GLN A 44 -6.62 4.94 2.02
CA GLN A 44 -7.72 4.64 1.10
C GLN A 44 -7.32 3.60 0.05
N GLY A 45 -6.15 3.77 -0.56
CA GLY A 45 -5.60 2.81 -1.52
C GLY A 45 -5.44 1.41 -0.92
N PHE A 46 -4.94 1.31 0.32
CA PHE A 46 -4.83 0.05 1.05
C PHE A 46 -6.21 -0.60 1.26
N LEU A 47 -7.18 0.13 1.81
CA LEU A 47 -8.50 -0.41 2.10
C LEU A 47 -9.22 -0.86 0.81
N MET A 48 -9.09 -0.11 -0.27
CA MET A 48 -9.65 -0.48 -1.57
C MET A 48 -8.96 -1.70 -2.17
N LYS A 49 -7.62 -1.76 -2.14
CA LYS A 49 -6.82 -2.90 -2.63
C LYS A 49 -7.16 -4.20 -1.91
N HIS A 50 -7.51 -4.13 -0.62
CA HIS A 50 -7.88 -5.29 0.20
C HIS A 50 -9.39 -5.59 0.19
N ASN A 51 -10.16 -4.96 -0.70
CA ASN A 51 -11.60 -5.14 -0.82
C ASN A 51 -12.34 -4.87 0.51
N LEU A 52 -12.05 -3.71 1.11
CA LEU A 52 -12.67 -3.19 2.32
C LEU A 52 -13.40 -1.85 2.07
N PRO A 53 -14.25 -1.72 1.03
CA PRO A 53 -14.85 -0.43 0.65
C PRO A 53 -15.76 0.16 1.73
N SER A 54 -16.43 -0.68 2.53
CA SER A 54 -17.24 -0.20 3.66
C SER A 54 -16.36 0.42 4.75
N ILE A 55 -15.20 -0.16 5.05
CA ILE A 55 -14.27 0.40 6.02
C ILE A 55 -13.61 1.66 5.45
N ALA A 56 -13.28 1.66 4.16
CA ALA A 56 -12.76 2.83 3.44
C ALA A 56 -13.68 4.05 3.57
N PHE A 57 -15.00 3.84 3.54
CA PHE A 57 -15.97 4.91 3.76
C PHE A 57 -15.88 5.51 5.17
N VAL A 58 -15.81 4.68 6.21
CA VAL A 58 -15.67 5.15 7.60
C VAL A 58 -14.32 5.84 7.81
N CYS A 59 -13.28 5.30 7.19
CA CYS A 59 -11.90 5.78 7.27
C CYS A 59 -11.61 6.91 6.26
N HIS A 60 -12.63 7.66 5.82
CA HIS A 60 -12.41 8.73 4.86
C HIS A 60 -11.59 9.86 5.50
N GLY A 61 -10.48 10.22 4.86
CA GLY A 61 -9.59 11.29 5.32
C GLY A 61 -8.63 10.91 6.46
N ILE A 62 -8.70 9.69 7.00
CA ILE A 62 -7.81 9.30 8.10
C ILE A 62 -6.42 8.90 7.59
N ASN A 63 -5.38 9.29 8.32
CA ASN A 63 -4.01 8.90 8.05
C ASN A 63 -3.66 7.55 8.73
N GLY A 64 -2.42 7.10 8.55
CA GLY A 64 -1.99 5.80 9.06
C GLY A 64 -1.86 5.69 10.58
N GLU A 65 -1.58 6.78 11.29
CA GLU A 65 -1.57 6.81 12.75
C GLU A 65 -3.00 6.60 13.28
N GLU A 66 -3.97 7.30 12.71
CA GLU A 66 -5.40 7.17 13.06
C GLU A 66 -5.93 5.76 12.73
N LEU A 67 -5.54 5.21 11.58
CA LEU A 67 -5.88 3.84 11.18
C LEU A 67 -5.32 2.81 12.17
N LEU A 68 -4.08 3.01 12.63
CA LEU A 68 -3.44 2.16 13.64
C LEU A 68 -4.16 2.27 14.99
N GLY A 69 -4.55 3.48 15.38
CA GLY A 69 -5.37 3.73 16.58
C GLY A 69 -6.71 2.99 16.50
N LEU A 70 -7.40 3.07 15.37
CA LEU A 70 -8.66 2.35 15.13
C LEU A 70 -8.48 0.82 15.25
N TYR A 71 -7.43 0.28 14.63
CA TYR A 71 -7.13 -1.15 14.74
C TYR A 71 -6.83 -1.56 16.19
N THR A 72 -6.09 -0.74 16.93
CA THR A 72 -5.78 -0.99 18.34
C THR A 72 -7.05 -1.03 19.19
N MET A 73 -7.97 -0.08 18.99
CA MET A 73 -9.29 -0.11 19.65
C MET A 73 -10.08 -1.36 19.28
N CYS A 74 -10.08 -1.75 18.00
CA CYS A 74 -10.74 -2.96 17.52
C CYS A 74 -10.12 -4.24 18.11
N LYS A 75 -8.82 -4.26 18.37
CA LYS A 75 -8.14 -5.41 18.99
C LYS A 75 -8.50 -5.53 20.48
N THR A 76 -8.58 -4.40 21.19
CA THR A 76 -8.89 -4.38 22.64
C THR A 76 -10.36 -4.66 22.92
N ASN A 77 -11.29 -4.16 22.11
CA ASN A 77 -12.73 -4.33 22.32
C ASN A 77 -13.47 -4.66 21.02
N SER A 78 -13.19 -5.84 20.46
CA SER A 78 -13.62 -6.22 19.12
C SER A 78 -15.14 -6.19 18.91
N LEU A 79 -15.91 -6.74 19.85
CA LEU A 79 -17.37 -6.81 19.71
C LEU A 79 -18.02 -5.43 19.79
N SER A 80 -17.57 -4.58 20.74
CA SER A 80 -18.11 -3.23 20.87
C SER A 80 -17.76 -2.39 19.65
N MET A 81 -16.49 -2.43 19.21
CA MET A 81 -16.04 -1.68 18.03
C MET A 81 -16.73 -2.12 16.75
N TYR A 82 -16.96 -3.43 16.56
CA TYR A 82 -17.75 -3.92 15.43
C TYR A 82 -19.18 -3.33 15.45
N ARG A 83 -19.84 -3.29 16.60
CA ARG A 83 -21.18 -2.72 16.73
C ARG A 83 -21.18 -1.22 16.43
N SER A 84 -20.21 -0.48 16.94
CA SER A 84 -20.06 0.96 16.66
C SER A 84 -19.84 1.23 15.17
N LEU A 85 -18.89 0.54 14.53
CA LEU A 85 -18.62 0.70 13.10
C LEU A 85 -19.82 0.29 12.23
N LYS A 86 -20.52 -0.78 12.63
CA LYS A 86 -21.76 -1.21 11.96
C LYS A 86 -22.85 -0.14 12.07
N PHE A 87 -22.99 0.47 13.25
CA PHE A 87 -23.96 1.54 13.49
C PHE A 87 -23.63 2.78 12.66
N GLU A 88 -22.37 3.22 12.67
CA GLU A 88 -21.93 4.37 11.86
C GLU A 88 -22.14 4.15 10.37
N LEU A 89 -21.86 2.96 9.84
CA LEU A 89 -22.13 2.66 8.44
C LEU A 89 -23.62 2.64 8.11
N LEU A 90 -24.45 2.11 9.00
CA LEU A 90 -25.89 2.07 8.79
C LEU A 90 -26.48 3.48 8.79
N HIS A 91 -26.07 4.36 9.70
CA HIS A 91 -26.61 5.71 9.80
C HIS A 91 -25.95 6.72 8.86
N GLY A 92 -24.66 6.57 8.57
CA GLY A 92 -23.89 7.49 7.73
C GLY A 92 -24.05 7.21 6.24
N CYS A 93 -24.25 5.96 5.83
CA CYS A 93 -24.34 5.61 4.41
C CYS A 93 -25.40 4.57 4.04
N ASN A 94 -26.28 4.19 4.99
CA ASN A 94 -27.29 3.15 4.79
C ASN A 94 -26.70 1.82 4.29
N ARG A 95 -25.50 1.47 4.79
CA ARG A 95 -24.83 0.20 4.45
C ARG A 95 -24.65 -0.65 5.69
N ILE A 96 -24.84 -1.94 5.53
CA ILE A 96 -24.55 -2.93 6.57
C ILE A 96 -23.05 -3.24 6.49
N LEU A 97 -22.38 -3.27 7.64
CA LEU A 97 -21.02 -3.83 7.76
C LEU A 97 -21.08 -5.35 7.96
N PRO A 98 -20.72 -6.16 6.94
CA PRO A 98 -20.65 -7.60 7.13
C PRO A 98 -19.56 -7.94 8.14
N ILE A 99 -19.82 -8.92 9.00
CA ILE A 99 -18.81 -9.39 9.97
C ILE A 99 -17.56 -9.90 9.27
N SER A 100 -17.70 -10.53 8.09
CA SER A 100 -16.58 -10.98 7.25
C SER A 100 -15.66 -9.84 6.81
N THR A 101 -16.22 -8.68 6.48
CA THR A 101 -15.46 -7.47 6.11
C THR A 101 -14.67 -6.94 7.31
N TYR A 102 -15.29 -6.91 8.49
CA TYR A 102 -14.61 -6.52 9.73
C TYR A 102 -13.45 -7.47 10.07
N LEU A 103 -13.69 -8.79 10.01
CA LEU A 103 -12.64 -9.78 10.26
C LEU A 103 -11.50 -9.70 9.22
N ARG A 104 -11.83 -9.43 7.95
CA ARG A 104 -10.82 -9.19 6.92
C ARG A 104 -9.98 -7.96 7.23
N PHE A 105 -10.60 -6.86 7.63
CA PHE A 105 -9.87 -5.67 8.07
C PHE A 105 -8.89 -6.00 9.20
N MET A 106 -9.34 -6.72 10.24
CA MET A 106 -8.49 -7.14 11.35
C MET A 106 -7.32 -8.01 10.90
N SER A 107 -7.55 -8.92 9.96
CA SER A 107 -6.50 -9.78 9.41
C SER A 107 -5.48 -8.98 8.59
N CYS A 108 -5.93 -8.05 7.75
CA CYS A 108 -5.03 -7.22 6.93
C CYS A 108 -4.17 -6.32 7.81
N MET A 109 -4.77 -5.68 8.81
CA MET A 109 -4.04 -4.80 9.74
C MET A 109 -3.02 -5.56 10.57
N ARG A 110 -3.33 -6.79 11.01
CA ARG A 110 -2.36 -7.65 11.70
C ARG A 110 -1.09 -7.83 10.87
N VAL A 111 -1.22 -8.16 9.59
CA VAL A 111 -0.07 -8.34 8.69
C VAL A 111 0.73 -7.04 8.55
N VAL A 112 0.06 -5.89 8.42
CA VAL A 112 0.74 -4.59 8.34
C VAL A 112 1.53 -4.29 9.61
N CYS A 113 0.93 -4.51 10.79
CA CYS A 113 1.56 -4.25 12.09
C CYS A 113 2.71 -5.24 12.40
N ASP A 114 2.55 -6.53 12.09
CA ASP A 114 3.58 -7.54 12.34
C ASP A 114 4.83 -7.27 11.48
N ASN A 115 4.64 -6.77 10.25
CA ASN A 115 5.75 -6.39 9.38
C ASN A 115 6.53 -5.15 9.87
N ILE A 116 5.93 -4.32 10.73
CA ILE A 116 6.61 -3.18 11.37
C ILE A 116 7.44 -3.66 12.56
N LEU A 117 6.91 -4.57 13.38
CA LEU A 117 7.64 -5.11 14.55
C LEU A 117 8.86 -5.97 14.18
N MET A 118 8.86 -6.60 13.00
CA MET A 118 10.02 -7.36 12.51
C MET A 118 11.16 -6.47 11.98
N LEU A 119 10.96 -5.16 11.86
CA LEU A 119 11.98 -4.22 11.38
C LEU A 119 12.82 -3.59 12.48
N ASP A 120 12.27 -3.45 13.68
CA ASP A 120 13.00 -2.91 14.83
C ASP A 120 13.80 -3.99 15.60
N GLY A 121 13.75 -5.25 15.16
CA GLY A 121 14.30 -6.42 15.89
C GLY A 121 15.60 -7.03 15.37
N HIS A 122 16.24 -6.48 14.32
CA HIS A 122 17.44 -7.09 13.72
C HIS A 122 18.70 -6.21 13.82
N THR A 123 19.15 -5.94 15.04
CA THR A 123 20.58 -5.74 15.37
C THR A 123 20.91 -6.36 16.73
N MET A 124 20.55 -7.63 16.93
CA MET A 124 21.32 -8.46 17.88
C MET A 124 22.64 -8.80 17.22
N ASN A 125 23.58 -7.88 17.43
CA ASN A 125 25.01 -8.01 17.26
C ASN A 125 25.43 -9.39 17.80
N LYS A 126 25.71 -10.34 16.91
CA LYS A 126 26.59 -11.46 17.28
C LYS A 126 27.99 -10.86 17.35
N SER A 127 28.27 -10.22 18.49
CA SER A 127 29.62 -9.84 18.84
C SER A 127 30.50 -11.07 18.71
N ASN A 128 31.56 -10.91 17.94
CA ASN A 128 32.72 -11.78 17.92
C ASN A 128 33.09 -12.21 19.35
N GLU A 129 33.02 -13.51 19.63
CA GLU A 129 34.01 -14.15 20.49
C GLU A 129 34.95 -14.90 19.57
N HIS A 130 35.95 -14.15 19.11
CA HIS A 130 37.20 -14.68 18.58
C HIS A 130 38.10 -14.95 19.79
N ASP A 131 38.54 -16.21 19.91
CA ASP A 131 39.72 -16.71 20.60
C ASP A 131 40.21 -16.00 21.87
N ILE A 132 40.17 -16.73 23.00
CA ILE A 132 41.35 -16.83 23.88
C ILE A 132 41.52 -18.32 24.27
N LEU A 133 42.68 -18.84 23.88
CA LEU A 133 43.30 -20.11 24.26
C LEU A 133 43.42 -20.23 25.78
N ASP A 134 43.41 -21.45 26.33
CA ASP A 134 44.61 -21.91 27.05
C ASP A 134 44.59 -23.41 27.35
N ASN A 135 45.79 -23.97 27.26
CA ASN A 135 46.20 -25.34 27.52
C ASN A 135 45.98 -25.73 28.99
N GLU A 136 45.59 -26.99 29.24
CA GLU A 136 46.37 -27.99 30.00
C GLU A 136 45.75 -29.38 29.85
#